data_AF-A0A2N3J605-F1
#
_entry.id   AF-A0A2N3J605-F1
#
_cell.length_a   1.000
_cell.length_b   1.000
_cell.length_c   1.000
_cell.angle_alpha   90.00
_cell.angle_beta   90.00
_cell.angle_gamma   90.00
#
_symmetry.space_group_name_H-M   'P 1'
#
loop_
_entity.id
_entity.type
_entity.pdbx_description
1 polymer ?
#
loop_
_entity_poly.entity_id
_entity_poly.type
_entity_poly.pdbx_seq_one_letter_code
_entity_poly.pdbx_strand_id
1 'polypeptide(L)' 'MILLTDINGCKHAVSTDAISRVSEPSTSAHWHGIHSYVHLFDGEVISARQHVNEILRLIAEEKDNA' A
#
# COMPACT_ATOMS: atom_id res chain seq x y z
N MET A 1 5.67 -11.40 0.67
CA MET A 1 5.07 -10.47 -0.31
C MET A 1 3.61 -10.21 0.02
N ILE A 2 3.11 -9.00 -0.23
CA ILE A 2 1.70 -8.61 -0.08
C ILE A 2 1.09 -8.17 -1.41
N LEU A 3 -0.24 -8.28 -1.55
CA LEU A 3 -0.97 -7.82 -2.73
C LEU A 3 -1.66 -6.48 -2.46
N LEU A 4 -1.30 -5.48 -3.26
CA LEU A 4 -1.92 -4.15 -3.25
C LEU A 4 -2.79 -3.97 -4.50
N THR A 5 -3.88 -3.19 -4.38
CA THR A 5 -4.71 -2.82 -5.54
C THR A 5 -4.62 -1.32 -5.71
N ASP A 6 -4.15 -0.86 -6.85
CA ASP A 6 -4.07 0.57 -7.13
C ASP A 6 -5.44 1.17 -7.49
N ILE A 7 -5.48 2.49 -7.66
CA ILE A 7 -6.69 3.20 -8.07
C ILE A 7 -7.24 2.81 -9.44
N ASN A 8 -6.43 2.23 -10.32
CA ASN A 8 -6.87 1.75 -11.63
C ASN A 8 -7.44 0.32 -11.54
N GLY A 9 -7.37 -0.33 -10.37
CA GLY A 9 -7.78 -1.70 -10.16
C GLY A 9 -6.71 -2.73 -10.51
N CYS A 10 -5.48 -2.29 -10.81
CA CYS A 10 -4.36 -3.18 -11.08
C CYS A 10 -3.80 -3.73 -9.76
N LYS A 11 -3.44 -5.02 -9.77
CA LYS A 11 -2.85 -5.70 -8.62
C LYS A 11 -1.33 -5.66 -8.70
N HIS A 12 -0.70 -5.33 -7.59
CA HIS A 12 0.75 -5.24 -7.43
C HIS A 12 1.18 -6.23 -6.36
N ALA A 13 2.06 -7.17 -6.70
CA ALA A 13 2.73 -8.03 -5.73
C ALA A 13 3.99 -7.31 -5.25
N VAL A 14 4.01 -6.93 -3.98
CA VAL A 14 5.04 -6.06 -3.42
C VAL A 14 5.78 -6.80 -2.31
N SER A 15 7.12 -6.74 -2.34
CA SER A 15 7.93 -7.21 -1.21
C SER A 15 7.72 -6.27 -0.03
N THR A 16 7.46 -6.82 1.16
CA THR A 16 7.31 -6.02 2.39
C THR A 16 8.60 -5.27 2.74
N ASP A 17 9.75 -5.84 2.41
CA ASP A 17 11.07 -5.20 2.57
C ASP A 17 11.33 -4.06 1.60
N ALA A 18 10.58 -3.98 0.48
CA ALA A 18 10.70 -2.88 -0.47
C ALA A 18 9.89 -1.64 -0.04
N ILE A 19 8.97 -1.79 0.91
CA ILE A 19 8.12 -0.71 1.39
C ILE A 19 8.89 0.17 2.36
N SER A 20 9.10 1.44 1.98
CA SER A 20 9.79 2.42 2.81
C SER A 20 8.83 3.17 3.74
N ARG A 21 7.58 3.39 3.31
CA ARG A 21 6.55 4.11 4.08
C ARG A 21 5.15 3.80 3.58
N VAL A 22 4.18 3.73 4.51
CA VAL A 22 2.75 3.77 4.22
C VAL A 22 2.16 5.02 4.86
N SER A 23 1.34 5.79 4.14
CA SER A 23 0.76 7.04 4.65
C SER A 23 -0.69 7.21 4.24
N GLU A 24 -1.45 7.93 5.07
CA GLU A 24 -2.82 8.30 4.77
C GLU A 24 -2.86 9.33 3.62
N PRO A 25 -3.88 9.26 2.77
CA PRO A 25 -4.05 10.22 1.69
C PRO A 25 -4.64 11.54 2.25
N SER A 26 -4.50 12.62 1.48
CA SER A 26 -5.24 13.85 1.78
C SER A 26 -6.75 13.61 1.65
N THR A 27 -7.56 14.48 2.27
CA THR A 27 -9.02 14.44 2.11
C THR A 27 -9.47 14.54 0.65
N SER A 28 -8.76 15.31 -0.18
CA SER A 28 -9.05 15.40 -1.63
C SER A 28 -8.81 14.07 -2.35
N ALA A 29 -7.74 13.36 -2.00
CA ALA A 29 -7.37 12.09 -2.61
C ALA A 29 -8.36 10.96 -2.27
N HIS A 30 -9.00 10.99 -1.10
CA HIS A 30 -10.10 10.06 -0.77
C HIS A 30 -11.27 10.15 -1.77
N TRP A 31 -11.62 11.36 -2.24
CA TRP A 31 -12.68 11.52 -3.25
C TRP A 31 -12.34 10.87 -4.60
N HIS A 32 -11.06 10.63 -4.86
CA HIS A 32 -10.55 9.93 -6.03
C HIS A 32 -10.34 8.42 -5.79
N GLY A 33 -10.79 7.89 -4.65
CA GLY A 33 -10.69 6.46 -4.31
C GLY A 33 -9.29 6.01 -3.89
N ILE A 34 -8.38 6.94 -3.58
CA ILE A 34 -7.08 6.64 -2.96
C ILE A 34 -7.29 6.54 -1.45
N HIS A 35 -6.98 5.41 -0.84
CA HIS A 35 -7.13 5.18 0.61
C HIS A 35 -5.78 5.09 1.34
N SER A 36 -4.66 4.97 0.61
CA SER A 36 -3.31 5.11 1.14
C SER A 36 -2.29 5.34 0.03
N TYR A 37 -1.13 5.87 0.42
CA TYR A 37 0.07 5.89 -0.42
C TYR A 37 1.11 4.92 0.14
N VAL A 38 1.57 3.99 -0.69
CA VAL A 38 2.68 3.09 -0.39
C VAL A 38 3.90 3.54 -1.16
N HIS A 39 4.94 3.96 -0.44
CA HIS A 39 6.21 4.37 -1.00
C HIS A 39 7.18 3.18 -0.98
N LEU A 40 7.83 2.94 -2.11
CA LEU A 40 8.90 1.94 -2.24
C LEU A 40 10.28 2.60 -2.18
N PHE A 41 11.33 1.80 -1.94
CA PHE A 41 12.71 2.31 -1.88
C PHE A 41 13.29 2.76 -3.23
N ASP A 42 12.72 2.30 -4.34
CA ASP A 42 13.10 2.73 -5.69
C ASP A 42 12.46 4.08 -6.10
N GLY A 43 11.63 4.66 -5.23
CA GLY A 43 10.92 5.91 -5.46
C GLY A 43 9.53 5.74 -6.07
N GLU A 44 9.09 4.52 -6.37
CA GLU A 44 7.73 4.27 -6.82
C GLU A 44 6.71 4.56 -5.70
N VAL A 45 5.54 5.06 -6.09
CA VAL A 45 4.41 5.31 -5.19
C VAL A 45 3.17 4.64 -5.73
N ILE A 46 2.62 3.70 -4.96
CA ILE A 46 1.35 3.05 -5.26
C ILE A 46 0.24 3.80 -4.53
N SER A 47 -0.64 4.43 -5.31
CA SER A 47 -1.91 4.98 -4.83
C SER A 47 -2.90 3.83 -4.64
N ALA A 48 -2.98 3.30 -3.43
CA ALA A 48 -3.70 2.07 -3.13
C ALA A 48 -5.15 2.33 -2.69
N ARG A 49 -6.03 1.37 -2.99
CA ARG A 49 -7.43 1.33 -2.53
C ARG A 49 -7.58 0.72 -1.14
N GLN A 50 -6.55 0.04 -0.63
CA GLN A 50 -6.52 -0.42 0.75
C GLN A 50 -6.24 0.74 1.71
N HIS A 51 -6.82 0.68 2.90
CA HIS A 51 -6.51 1.62 3.97
C HIS A 51 -5.14 1.31 4.58
N VAL A 52 -4.50 2.32 5.18
CA VAL A 52 -3.19 2.17 5.85
C VAL A 52 -3.20 1.00 6.84
N ASN A 53 -4.23 0.88 7.67
CA ASN A 53 -4.35 -0.18 8.67
C ASN A 53 -4.44 -1.59 8.06
N GLU A 54 -5.09 -1.72 6.90
CA GLU A 54 -5.17 -3.00 6.18
C GLU A 54 -3.79 -3.40 5.65
N ILE A 55 -3.04 -2.43 5.10
CA ILE A 55 -1.68 -2.68 4.60
C ILE A 55 -0.74 -3.06 5.74
N LEU A 56 -0.80 -2.37 6.88
CA LEU A 56 0.00 -2.70 8.06
C LEU A 56 -0.29 -4.11 8.57
N ARG A 57 -1.57 -4.52 8.56
CA ARG A 57 -1.97 -5.88 8.90
C ARG A 57 -1.37 -6.91 7.93
N LEU A 58 -1.44 -6.67 6.62
CA LEU A 58 -0.85 -7.56 5.62
C LEU A 58 0.67 -7.70 5.79
N ILE A 59 1.36 -6.60 6.12
CA ILE A 59 2.80 -6.62 6.41
C ILE A 59 3.09 -7.45 7.65
N ALA A 60 2.32 -7.29 8.73
CA ALA A 60 2.50 -8.06 9.96
C ALA A 60 2.27 -9.56 9.73
N GLU A 61 1.16 -9.92 9.06
CA GLU A 61 0.83 -11.30 8.72
C GLU A 61 1.92 -11.94 7.83
N GLU A 62 2.53 -11.18 6.93
CA GLU A 62 3.61 -11.70 6.08
C GLU A 62 4.89 -11.97 6.88
N LYS A 63 5.24 -11.09 7.83
CA LYS A 63 6.42 -11.27 8.70
C LYS A 63 6.27 -12.42 9.68
N ASP A 64 5.05 -12.66 10.18
CA ASP A 64 4.78 -13.77 11.09
C ASP A 64 4.86 -15.14 10.40
N ASN A 65 4.75 -15.17 9.06
CA ASN A 65 4.81 -16.37 8.24
C ASN A 65 6.18 -16.60 7.58
N ALA A 66 7.16 -15.71 7.81
CA ALA A 66 8.51 -15.76 7.25
C ALA A 66 9.50 -16.45 8.20
#